data_AF-A0A2E1DJ86-F1
#
_entry.id   AF-A0A2E1DJ86-F1
#
_cell.length_a   1.000
_cell.length_b   1.000
_cell.length_c   1.000
_cell.angle_alpha   90.00
_cell.angle_beta   90.00
_cell.angle_gamma   90.00
#
_symmetry.space_group_name_H-M   'P 1'
#
loop_
_entity.id
_entity.type
_entity.pdbx_description
1 polymer ?
#
loop_
_entity_poly.entity_id
_entity_poly.type
_entity_poly.pdbx_seq_one_letter_code
_entity_poly.pdbx_strand_id
1 'polypeptide(L)'
;MNSIISDTAEYGCYLFANEAKHLLKNYVSKLSLTSLGIEPNINKEIDKDLLKKINFEINNHPIEKIGLELRKSMIAMKNLF
;
A
#
# COMPACT_ATOMS: atom_id res chain seq x y z
N MET A 1 -6.06 15.38 7.64
CA MET A 1 -5.34 15.36 6.34
C MET A 1 -5.76 16.57 5.50
N ASN A 2 -7.04 16.72 5.18
CA ASN A 2 -7.51 17.79 4.28
C ASN A 2 -7.23 19.22 4.80
N SER A 3 -7.23 19.43 6.12
CA SER A 3 -6.89 20.73 6.72
C SER A 3 -5.40 21.12 6.69
N ILE A 4 -4.51 20.21 6.25
CA ILE A 4 -3.05 20.42 6.22
C ILE A 4 -2.54 20.59 4.78
N ILE A 5 -3.24 20.00 3.81
CA ILE A 5 -2.88 20.06 2.39
C ILE A 5 -3.48 21.30 1.73
N SER A 6 -3.02 21.65 0.53
CA SER A 6 -3.57 22.78 -0.21
C SER A 6 -5.00 22.51 -0.69
N ASP A 7 -5.77 23.57 -0.90
CA ASP A 7 -7.14 23.49 -1.46
C ASP A 7 -7.17 22.73 -2.80
N THR A 8 -6.14 22.87 -3.63
CA THR A 8 -5.99 22.10 -4.88
C THR A 8 -5.90 20.59 -4.62
N ALA A 9 -5.11 20.18 -3.62
CA ALA A 9 -4.95 18.78 -3.25
C ALA A 9 -6.22 18.24 -2.57
N GLU A 10 -6.89 19.05 -1.73
CA GLU A 10 -8.17 18.70 -1.13
C GLU A 10 -9.24 18.48 -2.20
N TYR A 11 -9.39 19.41 -3.15
CA TYR A 11 -10.33 19.28 -4.25
C TYR A 11 -10.07 18.03 -5.09
N GLY A 12 -8.81 17.77 -5.46
CA GLY A 12 -8.41 16.56 -6.18
C GLY A 12 -8.71 15.27 -5.40
N CYS A 13 -8.51 15.29 -4.07
CA CYS A 13 -8.85 14.17 -3.20
C CYS A 13 -10.34 13.85 -3.24
N TYR A 14 -11.21 14.86 -3.15
CA TYR A 14 -12.66 14.63 -3.23
C TYR A 14 -13.09 14.10 -4.60
N LEU A 15 -12.53 14.64 -5.69
CA LEU A 15 -12.84 14.19 -7.04
C LEU A 15 -12.52 12.70 -7.22
N PHE A 16 -11.32 12.28 -6.80
CA PHE A 16 -10.93 10.87 -6.86
C PHE A 16 -11.76 10.01 -5.91
N ALA A 17 -11.95 10.43 -4.66
CA ALA A 17 -12.59 9.62 -3.63
C ALA A 17 -14.07 9.36 -3.93
N ASN A 18 -14.79 10.30 -4.55
CA ASN A 18 -16.18 10.09 -4.94
C ASN A 18 -16.30 8.96 -5.98
N GLU A 19 -15.46 8.97 -7.02
CA GLU A 19 -15.48 7.93 -8.06
C GLU A 19 -14.92 6.59 -7.58
N ALA A 20 -13.79 6.61 -6.85
CA ALA A 20 -13.12 5.40 -6.38
C ALA A 20 -14.01 4.57 -5.45
N LYS A 21 -14.84 5.22 -4.62
CA LYS A 21 -15.81 4.53 -3.74
C LYS A 21 -16.83 3.74 -4.56
N HIS A 22 -17.38 4.32 -5.62
CA HIS A 22 -18.34 3.63 -6.48
C HIS A 22 -17.68 2.47 -7.22
N LEU A 23 -16.48 2.68 -7.75
CA LEU A 23 -15.70 1.66 -8.45
C LEU A 23 -15.42 0.44 -7.57
N LEU A 24 -15.02 0.67 -6.32
CA LEU A 24 -14.60 -0.40 -5.41
C LEU A 24 -15.76 -1.01 -4.61
N LYS A 25 -16.96 -0.42 -4.65
CA LYS A 25 -18.12 -0.83 -3.83
C LYS A 25 -18.41 -2.32 -3.89
N ASN A 26 -18.54 -2.86 -5.12
CA ASN A 26 -18.90 -4.26 -5.34
C ASN A 26 -17.77 -5.24 -5.00
N TYR A 27 -16.51 -4.78 -5.09
CA TYR A 27 -15.35 -5.58 -4.71
C TYR A 27 -15.27 -5.69 -3.19
N VAL A 28 -15.33 -4.55 -2.50
CA VAL A 28 -15.25 -4.47 -1.04
C VAL A 28 -16.42 -5.20 -0.38
N SER A 29 -17.63 -5.13 -0.94
CA SER A 29 -18.80 -5.84 -0.40
C SER A 29 -18.67 -7.37 -0.43
N LYS A 30 -17.74 -7.91 -1.23
CA LYS A 30 -17.49 -9.36 -1.34
C LYS A 30 -16.32 -9.83 -0.47
N LEU A 31 -15.56 -8.91 0.12
CA LEU A 31 -14.45 -9.27 0.99
C LEU A 31 -14.97 -9.93 2.27
N SER A 32 -14.28 -10.97 2.74
CA SER A 32 -14.57 -11.57 4.03
C SER A 32 -14.03 -10.70 5.17
N LEU A 33 -14.63 -10.81 6.35
CA LEU A 33 -14.16 -10.13 7.56
C LEU A 33 -12.69 -10.48 7.87
N THR A 34 -12.28 -11.70 7.53
CA THR A 34 -10.88 -12.16 7.64
C THR A 34 -9.91 -11.39 6.75
N SER A 35 -10.35 -10.93 5.57
CA SER A 35 -9.55 -10.04 4.71
C SER A 35 -9.43 -8.63 5.24
N LEU A 36 -10.33 -8.21 6.16
CA LEU A 36 -10.33 -6.90 6.80
C LEU A 36 -9.63 -6.92 8.17
N GLY A 37 -8.84 -7.97 8.46
CA GLY A 37 -8.05 -8.07 9.69
C GLY A 37 -8.84 -8.52 10.92
N ILE A 38 -10.10 -8.96 10.77
CA ILE A 38 -10.83 -9.64 11.84
C ILE A 38 -10.32 -11.08 11.86
N GLU A 39 -9.44 -11.37 12.81
CA GLU A 39 -8.65 -12.60 12.85
C GLU A 39 -9.50 -13.87 12.68
N PRO A 40 -9.21 -14.69 11.66
CA PRO A 40 -9.47 -16.11 11.79
C PRO A 40 -8.36 -16.69 12.67
N ASN A 41 -8.73 -17.18 13.85
CA ASN A 41 -7.84 -17.90 14.75
C ASN A 41 -7.35 -19.20 14.08
N ILE A 42 -6.25 -19.16 13.33
CA ILE A 42 -5.77 -20.34 12.59
C ILE A 42 -4.24 -20.41 12.58
N ASN A 43 -3.73 -21.44 13.27
CA ASN A 43 -2.45 -22.09 12.98
C ASN A 43 -2.50 -22.70 11.57
N LYS A 44 -2.43 -21.86 10.54
CA LYS A 44 -2.55 -22.28 9.14
C LYS A 44 -1.15 -22.47 8.58
N GLU A 45 -0.90 -23.64 7.99
CA GLU A 45 0.33 -23.85 7.24
C GLU A 45 0.40 -22.85 6.08
N ILE A 46 1.51 -22.12 6.03
CA ILE A 46 1.77 -21.13 4.97
C ILE A 46 2.51 -21.82 3.84
N ASP A 47 2.01 -21.66 2.62
CA ASP A 47 2.72 -22.06 1.42
C ASP A 47 3.99 -21.22 1.26
N LYS A 48 5.14 -21.84 1.52
CA LYS A 48 6.46 -21.17 1.48
C LYS A 48 6.88 -20.77 0.08
N ASP A 49 6.47 -21.51 -0.95
CA ASP A 49 6.88 -21.22 -2.32
C ASP A 49 6.05 -20.09 -2.91
N LEU A 50 4.74 -20.06 -2.61
CA LEU A 50 3.90 -18.91 -2.90
C LEU A 50 4.41 -17.64 -2.19
N LEU A 51 4.77 -17.76 -0.91
CA LEU A 51 5.32 -16.64 -0.14
C LEU A 51 6.61 -16.09 -0.76
N LYS A 52 7.55 -16.97 -1.14
CA LYS A 52 8.78 -16.57 -1.84
C LYS A 52 8.48 -15.86 -3.16
N LYS A 53 7.52 -16.38 -3.94
CA LYS A 53 7.12 -15.78 -5.21
C LYS A 53 6.56 -14.37 -5.01
N ILE A 54 5.63 -14.19 -4.08
CA ILE A 54 5.05 -12.87 -3.78
C ILE A 54 6.13 -11.90 -3.32
N ASN A 55 7.02 -12.32 -2.41
CA ASN A 55 8.13 -11.49 -1.96
C ASN A 55 9.07 -11.10 -3.10
N PHE A 56 9.34 -12.02 -4.03
CA PHE A 56 10.13 -11.73 -5.21
C PHE A 56 9.46 -10.68 -6.10
N GLU A 57 8.14 -10.78 -6.33
CA GLU A 57 7.39 -9.81 -7.13
C GLU A 57 7.36 -8.42 -6.48
N ILE A 58 7.11 -8.34 -5.16
CA ILE A 58 7.11 -7.09 -4.40
C ILE A 58 8.49 -6.41 -4.48
N ASN A 59 9.56 -7.15 -4.20
CA ASN A 59 10.93 -6.61 -4.22
C ASN A 59 11.37 -6.14 -5.62
N ASN A 60 10.83 -6.77 -6.68
CA ASN A 60 11.18 -6.42 -8.05
C ASN A 60 10.31 -5.33 -8.66
N HIS A 61 9.27 -4.87 -7.96
CA HIS A 61 8.44 -3.78 -8.44
C HIS A 61 9.29 -2.52 -8.66
N PRO A 62 9.14 -1.81 -9.79
CA PRO A 62 10.01 -0.68 -10.14
C PRO A 62 10.02 0.43 -9.09
N ILE A 63 8.88 0.66 -8.42
CA ILE A 63 8.79 1.64 -7.32
C ILE A 63 9.72 1.30 -6.15
N GLU A 64 9.94 0.01 -5.87
CA GLU A 64 10.81 -0.42 -4.77
C GLU A 64 12.28 -0.29 -5.15
N LYS A 65 12.64 -0.56 -6.41
CA LYS A 65 14.01 -0.37 -6.89
C LYS A 65 14.45 1.09 -6.81
N ILE A 66 13.61 1.99 -7.32
CA ILE A 66 13.86 3.44 -7.28
C ILE A 66 13.79 3.95 -5.83
N GLY A 67 12.79 3.50 -5.06
CA GLY A 67 12.64 3.86 -3.66
C GLY A 67 13.86 3.46 -2.81
N LEU A 68 14.43 2.28 -3.05
CA LEU A 68 15.65 1.81 -2.37
C LEU A 68 16.85 2.72 -2.65
N GLU A 69 17.04 3.11 -3.91
CA GLU A 69 18.12 4.01 -4.32
C GLU A 69 17.99 5.37 -3.66
N LEU A 70 16.80 6.00 -3.76
CA LEU A 70 16.55 7.30 -3.16
C LEU A 70 16.71 7.28 -1.64
N ARG A 71 16.19 6.25 -0.95
CA ARG A 71 16.33 6.12 0.51
C ARG A 71 17.79 5.95 0.94
N LYS A 72 18.57 5.13 0.22
CA LYS A 72 20.01 4.97 0.48
C LYS A 72 20.75 6.31 0.35
N SER A 73 20.49 7.04 -0.72
CA SER A 73 21.09 8.36 -0.96
C SER A 73 20.72 9.37 0.14
N MET A 74 19.44 9.43 0.54
CA MET A 74 18.99 10.32 1.62
C MET A 74 19.61 9.97 2.99
N ILE A 75 19.75 8.68 3.32
CA ILE A 75 20.42 8.26 4.56
C ILE A 75 21.89 8.65 4.55
N ALA A 76 22.59 8.42 3.43
CA ALA A 76 23.98 8.82 3.27
C ALA A 76 24.15 10.34 3.44
N MET A 77 23.26 11.14 2.85
CA MET A 77 23.25 12.59 3.02
C MET A 77 22.97 13.01 4.46
N LYS A 78 21.99 12.40 5.14
CA LYS A 78 21.68 12.72 6.52
C LYS A 78 22.86 12.45 7.45
N ASN A 79 23.64 11.40 7.19
CA ASN A 79 24.82 11.07 8.00
C ASN A 79 26.03 11.99 7.77
N LEU A 80 25.96 12.89 6.78
CA LEU A 80 26.97 13.93 6.56
C LEU A 80 26.74 15.18 7.42
N PHE A 81 25.56 15.30 8.07
CA PHE A 81 25.15 16.44 8.89
C PHE A 81 24.95 16.05 10.36
#